data_AF-D2W4I8-F1
#
_entry.id   AF-D2W4I8-F1
#
_cell.length_a   1.000
_cell.length_b   1.000
_cell.length_c   1.000
_cell.angle_alpha   90.00
_cell.angle_beta   90.00
_cell.angle_gamma   90.00
#
_symmetry.space_group_name_H-M   'P 1'
#
loop_
_entity.id
_entity.type
_entity.pdbx_description
1 polymer ?
#
loop_
_entity_poly.entity_id
_entity_poly.type
_entity_poly.pdbx_seq_one_letter_code
_entity_poly.pdbx_strand_id
1 'polypeptide(L)'
;NFETLFARTDMIATELGRQLATAGTKLSPDADSIWNFATWKTIDGKNFKDETWYTNQKSYIRGTDGKPAFYSSILKENYCQPSFDNYYFTGEDLLKYSPDDFILLSNGRCASTCALFTRHLQESQKVKTVVVGGLSGQPQQIAQVPGGQVYEFEDLLADIKSLNINSDVTPKPLPVQSRFRFAIREAYAWNQNELTPLEFFFEGSDFRLSYTKESAVDRSKVWIDTMKFFDICAKWQTKACNLTNGQGVQNCNTNTGKYVPTCILTSCNPGFGFSAEKKNCIPCAIGEYNPGQLSCTACTNKPAENAVYTNSSTTNNCPFACDDGYDYNASKNTCVISEDMKVVALLIVTVVMFVRNYKRVSGERATLL
;
A
#
# COMPACT_ATOMS: atom_id res chain seq x y z
N ASN A 1 -3.08 -4.32 -3.67
CA ASN A 1 -4.02 -3.27 -4.14
C ASN A 1 -4.14 -3.43 -5.65
N PHE A 2 -5.31 -3.80 -6.17
CA PHE A 2 -5.50 -4.04 -7.62
C PHE A 2 -5.28 -2.77 -8.46
N GLU A 3 -5.45 -1.61 -7.84
CA GLU A 3 -5.24 -0.31 -8.46
C GLU A 3 -3.82 -0.09 -8.99
N THR A 4 -2.85 -0.94 -8.62
CA THR A 4 -1.45 -0.82 -9.03
C THR A 4 -1.01 -1.84 -10.09
N LEU A 5 -1.87 -2.78 -10.48
CA LEU A 5 -1.48 -3.94 -11.31
C LEU A 5 -1.18 -3.57 -12.78
N PHE A 6 -1.71 -2.44 -13.23
CA PHE A 6 -1.39 -1.85 -14.53
C PHE A 6 -0.55 -0.60 -14.34
N ALA A 7 0.49 -0.46 -15.18
CA ALA A 7 1.28 0.76 -15.23
C ALA A 7 0.33 1.95 -15.51
N ARG A 8 0.67 3.12 -14.95
CA ARG A 8 0.01 4.36 -15.38
C ARG A 8 0.38 4.55 -16.85
N THR A 9 -0.61 4.78 -17.69
CA THR A 9 -0.37 4.95 -19.14
C THR A 9 -1.15 6.13 -19.69
N ASP A 10 -0.70 6.72 -20.78
CA ASP A 10 -1.49 7.64 -21.61
C ASP A 10 -1.14 7.46 -23.08
N MET A 11 -1.90 8.11 -23.96
CA MET A 11 -1.74 8.04 -25.40
C MET A 11 -1.37 9.42 -25.94
N ILE A 12 -0.52 9.46 -26.97
CA ILE A 12 -0.27 10.69 -27.73
C ILE A 12 -1.61 11.20 -28.28
N ALA A 13 -1.91 12.47 -28.01
CA ALA A 13 -3.10 13.13 -28.46
C ALA A 13 -2.94 13.59 -29.91
N THR A 14 -3.80 13.08 -30.80
CA THR A 14 -3.84 13.43 -32.22
C THR A 14 -5.26 13.76 -32.63
N GLU A 15 -5.42 14.49 -33.73
CA GLU A 15 -6.76 14.79 -34.26
C GLU A 15 -7.50 13.51 -34.68
N LEU A 16 -6.80 12.53 -35.26
CA LEU A 16 -7.39 11.24 -35.59
C LEU A 16 -7.85 10.48 -34.34
N GLY A 17 -7.02 10.41 -33.30
CA GLY A 17 -7.40 9.76 -32.04
C GLY A 17 -8.57 10.45 -31.35
N ARG A 18 -8.67 11.79 -31.47
CA ARG A 18 -9.83 12.56 -30.97
C ARG A 18 -11.11 12.13 -31.68
N GLN A 19 -11.07 12.04 -33.02
CA GLN A 19 -12.21 11.60 -33.82
C GLN A 19 -12.62 10.15 -33.50
N LEU A 20 -11.64 9.25 -33.34
CA LEU A 20 -11.87 7.86 -32.94
C LEU A 20 -12.48 7.77 -31.54
N ALA A 21 -11.95 8.49 -30.55
CA ALA A 21 -12.49 8.50 -29.18
C ALA A 21 -13.92 9.07 -29.13
N THR A 22 -14.20 10.17 -29.83
CA THR A 22 -15.57 10.72 -29.93
C THR A 22 -16.52 9.73 -30.60
N ALA A 23 -16.11 9.07 -31.70
CA ALA A 23 -16.95 8.06 -32.34
C ALA A 23 -17.16 6.82 -31.45
N GLY A 24 -16.12 6.44 -30.68
CA GLY A 24 -16.13 5.34 -29.73
C GLY A 24 -17.17 5.47 -28.62
N THR A 25 -17.63 6.69 -28.30
CA THR A 25 -18.72 6.91 -27.33
C THR A 25 -20.05 6.29 -27.74
N LYS A 26 -20.23 5.99 -29.03
CA LYS A 26 -21.43 5.35 -29.58
C LYS A 26 -21.39 3.83 -29.48
N LEU A 27 -20.24 3.25 -29.13
CA LEU A 27 -20.11 1.81 -28.94
C LEU A 27 -20.84 1.36 -27.66
N SER A 28 -21.26 0.10 -27.62
CA SER A 28 -21.72 -0.53 -26.37
C SER A 28 -20.59 -0.50 -25.33
N PRO A 29 -20.87 -0.31 -24.04
CA PRO A 29 -19.85 -0.37 -22.99
C PRO A 29 -19.03 -1.67 -22.98
N ASP A 30 -19.60 -2.78 -23.45
CA ASP A 30 -18.94 -4.09 -23.52
C ASP A 30 -18.17 -4.32 -24.84
N ALA A 31 -18.16 -3.34 -25.75
CA ALA A 31 -17.45 -3.47 -27.02
C ALA A 31 -15.93 -3.42 -26.80
N ASP A 32 -15.24 -4.43 -27.33
CA ASP A 32 -13.79 -4.55 -27.30
C ASP A 32 -13.15 -3.55 -28.28
N SER A 33 -12.84 -2.36 -27.79
CA SER A 33 -12.14 -1.31 -28.54
C SER A 33 -11.37 -0.40 -27.60
N ILE A 34 -10.14 -0.07 -27.99
CA ILE A 34 -9.32 0.91 -27.25
C ILE A 34 -9.88 2.33 -27.32
N TRP A 35 -10.78 2.61 -28.27
CA TRP A 35 -11.42 3.92 -28.44
C TRP A 35 -12.71 4.06 -27.63
N ASN A 36 -13.18 2.98 -27.01
CA ASN A 36 -14.32 2.97 -26.12
C ASN A 36 -13.95 3.55 -24.75
N PHE A 37 -14.76 4.48 -24.23
CA PHE A 37 -14.53 5.08 -22.91
C PHE A 37 -14.59 4.05 -21.77
N ALA A 38 -15.37 2.98 -21.94
CA ALA A 38 -15.55 1.93 -20.94
C ALA A 38 -14.27 1.07 -20.75
N THR A 39 -13.35 1.09 -21.72
CA THR A 39 -12.05 0.39 -21.64
C THR A 39 -11.13 0.99 -20.58
N TRP A 40 -11.38 2.24 -20.19
CA TRP A 40 -10.47 3.01 -19.35
C TRP A 40 -11.09 3.43 -18.02
N LYS A 41 -10.21 3.60 -17.03
CA LYS A 41 -10.50 4.20 -15.73
C LYS A 41 -9.51 5.31 -15.43
N THR A 42 -9.96 6.26 -14.62
CA THR A 42 -9.12 7.27 -13.99
C THR A 42 -8.12 6.62 -13.01
N ILE A 43 -7.12 7.39 -12.57
CA ILE A 43 -6.12 6.90 -11.61
C ILE A 43 -6.73 6.53 -10.25
N ASP A 44 -7.84 7.17 -9.85
CA ASP A 44 -8.62 6.89 -8.65
C ASP A 44 -9.70 5.81 -8.88
N GLY A 45 -9.64 5.09 -10.01
CA GLY A 45 -10.47 3.92 -10.29
C GLY A 45 -11.89 4.23 -10.75
N LYS A 46 -12.26 5.51 -10.96
CA LYS A 46 -13.56 5.90 -11.50
C LYS A 46 -13.64 5.65 -13.00
N ASN A 47 -14.79 5.18 -13.46
CA ASN A 47 -15.11 5.00 -14.87
C ASN A 47 -15.22 6.35 -15.58
N PHE A 48 -14.72 6.42 -16.81
CA PHE A 48 -15.10 7.49 -17.73
C PHE A 48 -16.53 7.28 -18.24
N LYS A 49 -17.13 8.32 -18.82
CA LYS A 49 -18.52 8.30 -19.33
C LYS A 49 -18.64 8.64 -20.81
N ASP A 50 -17.58 9.16 -21.40
CA ASP A 50 -17.52 9.77 -22.73
C ASP A 50 -16.04 9.88 -23.15
N GLU A 51 -15.75 10.58 -24.24
CA GLU A 51 -14.40 10.73 -24.79
C GLU A 51 -13.44 11.56 -23.94
N THR A 52 -13.85 12.06 -22.76
CA THR A 52 -13.01 12.88 -21.87
C THR A 52 -11.73 12.18 -21.43
N TRP A 53 -11.68 10.84 -21.44
CA TRP A 53 -10.44 10.10 -21.22
C TRP A 53 -9.32 10.48 -22.21
N TYR A 54 -9.69 10.82 -23.45
CA TYR A 54 -8.78 11.23 -24.51
C TYR A 54 -8.74 12.75 -24.70
N THR A 55 -9.89 13.44 -24.62
CA THR A 55 -9.99 14.87 -24.93
C THR A 55 -9.54 15.80 -23.82
N ASN A 56 -9.57 15.34 -22.55
CA ASN A 56 -8.91 16.06 -21.45
C ASN A 56 -7.40 15.80 -21.52
N GLN A 57 -6.73 16.62 -22.32
CA GLN A 57 -5.32 16.45 -22.62
C GLN A 57 -4.40 17.02 -21.53
N LYS A 58 -3.23 16.40 -21.39
CA LYS A 58 -2.09 16.93 -20.66
C LYS A 58 -0.95 17.22 -21.62
N SER A 59 -0.16 18.24 -21.32
CA SER A 59 1.04 18.55 -22.10
C SER A 59 2.30 18.16 -21.34
N TYR A 60 3.26 17.61 -22.08
CA TYR A 60 4.58 17.29 -21.59
C TYR A 60 5.62 17.85 -22.57
N ILE A 61 6.73 18.37 -22.05
CA ILE A 61 7.90 18.65 -22.90
C ILE A 61 8.61 17.32 -23.10
N ARG A 62 8.62 16.84 -24.34
CA ARG A 62 9.25 15.59 -24.77
C ARG A 62 10.22 15.91 -25.90
N GLY A 63 11.38 15.24 -25.92
CA GLY A 63 12.41 15.48 -26.94
C GLY A 63 13.24 16.76 -26.69
N THR A 64 14.07 17.13 -27.68
CA THR A 64 15.06 18.21 -27.56
C THR A 64 14.63 19.54 -28.19
N ASP A 65 13.47 19.58 -28.85
CA ASP A 65 12.98 20.79 -29.54
C ASP A 65 12.25 21.77 -28.61
N GLY A 66 12.04 21.40 -27.34
CA GLY A 66 11.41 22.22 -26.32
C GLY A 66 9.91 22.44 -26.52
N LYS A 67 9.27 21.75 -27.46
CA LYS A 67 7.85 21.92 -27.75
C LYS A 67 6.99 20.99 -26.87
N PRO A 68 5.80 21.45 -26.45
CA PRO A 68 4.85 20.58 -25.77
C PRO A 68 4.27 19.56 -26.75
N ALA A 69 4.33 18.29 -26.36
CA ALA A 69 3.51 17.23 -26.93
C ALA A 69 2.28 17.02 -26.04
N PHE A 70 1.14 16.76 -26.65
CA PHE A 70 -0.13 16.56 -25.94
C PHE A 70 -0.46 15.08 -25.85
N TYR A 71 -1.02 14.68 -24.72
CA TYR A 71 -1.37 13.31 -24.39
C TYR A 71 -2.75 13.27 -23.76
N SER A 72 -3.39 12.10 -23.75
CA SER A 72 -4.67 11.87 -23.08
C SER A 72 -4.57 12.12 -21.57
N SER A 73 -5.69 11.93 -20.85
CA SER A 73 -5.61 11.74 -19.41
C SER A 73 -4.80 10.48 -19.07
N ILE A 74 -4.32 10.38 -17.83
CA ILE A 74 -3.68 9.14 -17.34
C ILE A 74 -4.75 8.07 -17.16
N LEU A 75 -4.51 6.92 -17.77
CA LEU A 75 -5.43 5.81 -17.93
C LEU A 75 -4.96 4.61 -17.11
N LYS A 76 -5.95 3.92 -16.52
CA LYS A 76 -5.87 2.53 -16.06
C LYS A 76 -6.78 1.67 -16.92
N GLU A 77 -6.39 0.43 -17.16
CA GLU A 77 -7.22 -0.54 -17.90
C GLU A 77 -8.41 -1.01 -17.06
N ASN A 78 -9.58 -1.12 -17.68
CA ASN A 78 -10.81 -1.57 -17.03
C ASN A 78 -11.26 -2.98 -17.48
N TYR A 79 -10.85 -3.47 -18.65
CA TYR A 79 -11.40 -4.69 -19.24
C TYR A 79 -11.06 -5.98 -18.46
N CYS A 80 -10.01 -5.98 -17.63
CA CYS A 80 -9.67 -7.13 -16.77
C CYS A 80 -10.47 -7.18 -15.46
N GLN A 81 -11.27 -6.16 -15.13
CA GLN A 81 -12.00 -6.10 -13.85
C GLN A 81 -12.86 -7.35 -13.59
N PRO A 82 -13.65 -7.88 -14.54
CA PRO A 82 -14.47 -9.06 -14.28
C PRO A 82 -13.64 -10.30 -13.95
N SER A 83 -12.47 -10.45 -14.57
CA SER A 83 -11.54 -11.53 -14.23
C SER A 83 -11.07 -11.40 -12.78
N PHE A 84 -10.77 -10.19 -12.31
CA PHE A 84 -10.33 -9.93 -10.94
C PHE A 84 -11.45 -10.02 -9.91
N ASP A 85 -12.69 -9.64 -10.24
CA ASP A 85 -13.84 -9.77 -9.34
C ASP A 85 -14.11 -11.23 -8.97
N ASN A 86 -13.72 -12.17 -9.84
CA ASN A 86 -13.77 -13.60 -9.58
C ASN A 86 -12.63 -14.12 -8.70
N TYR A 87 -11.59 -13.32 -8.44
CA TYR A 87 -10.50 -13.67 -7.52
C TYR A 87 -10.63 -12.90 -6.21
N TYR A 88 -11.06 -13.59 -5.16
CA TYR A 88 -11.11 -13.01 -3.82
C TYR A 88 -9.71 -13.03 -3.18
N PHE A 89 -9.05 -11.88 -3.15
CA PHE A 89 -7.77 -11.69 -2.46
C PHE A 89 -7.99 -10.95 -1.14
N THR A 90 -7.95 -11.64 0.00
CA THR A 90 -8.04 -11.02 1.33
C THR A 90 -6.76 -10.26 1.72
N GLY A 91 -5.67 -10.48 0.99
CA GLY A 91 -4.34 -9.98 1.35
C GLY A 91 -3.68 -10.76 2.50
N GLU A 92 -4.40 -11.64 3.21
CA GLU A 92 -3.84 -12.48 4.27
C GLU A 92 -2.76 -13.42 3.74
N ASP A 93 -2.89 -13.91 2.51
CA ASP A 93 -1.87 -14.74 1.88
C ASP A 93 -0.59 -13.96 1.55
N LEU A 94 -0.67 -12.64 1.34
CA LEU A 94 0.53 -11.81 1.14
C LEU A 94 1.33 -11.63 2.45
N LEU A 95 0.70 -11.77 3.62
CA LEU A 95 1.40 -11.77 4.90
C LEU A 95 2.28 -13.01 5.10
N LYS A 96 2.06 -14.08 4.31
CA LYS A 96 2.83 -15.33 4.39
C LYS A 96 4.13 -15.29 3.58
N TYR A 97 4.32 -14.27 2.75
CA TYR A 97 5.40 -14.22 1.76
C TYR A 97 6.25 -12.96 1.95
N SER A 98 7.32 -13.10 2.73
CA SER A 98 8.30 -12.02 2.93
C SER A 98 9.09 -11.77 1.63
N PRO A 99 9.47 -10.52 1.31
CA PRO A 99 10.41 -10.27 0.21
C PRO A 99 11.77 -11.00 0.36
N ASP A 100 12.09 -11.46 1.57
CA ASP A 100 13.26 -12.31 1.82
C ASP A 100 13.11 -13.74 1.26
N ASP A 101 11.89 -14.23 1.05
CA ASP A 101 11.60 -15.60 0.63
C ASP A 101 11.41 -15.75 -0.89
N PHE A 102 11.44 -14.64 -1.63
CA PHE A 102 11.19 -14.62 -3.08
C PHE A 102 12.28 -13.91 -3.86
N ILE A 103 12.75 -14.58 -4.91
CA ILE A 103 13.61 -13.98 -5.94
C ILE A 103 12.92 -14.13 -7.29
N LEU A 104 12.85 -13.02 -8.02
CA LEU A 104 12.46 -12.98 -9.41
C LEU A 104 13.72 -13.05 -10.29
N LEU A 105 13.86 -14.14 -11.02
CA LEU A 105 14.97 -14.38 -11.93
C LEU A 105 14.55 -14.16 -13.39
N SER A 106 15.31 -13.35 -14.12
CA SER A 106 15.10 -13.12 -15.55
C SER A 106 16.43 -13.06 -16.29
N ASN A 107 16.41 -13.26 -17.61
CA ASN A 107 17.55 -12.96 -18.49
C ASN A 107 17.43 -11.58 -19.17
N GLY A 108 16.42 -10.78 -18.78
CA GLY A 108 16.16 -9.44 -19.29
C GLY A 108 15.53 -9.40 -20.69
N ARG A 109 15.13 -10.53 -21.28
CA ARG A 109 14.52 -10.57 -22.63
C ARG A 109 13.00 -10.45 -22.63
N CYS A 110 12.41 -10.35 -21.46
CA CYS A 110 10.98 -10.34 -21.29
C CYS A 110 10.39 -9.01 -21.82
N ALA A 111 9.33 -9.08 -22.64
CA ALA A 111 8.81 -7.92 -23.38
C ALA A 111 7.27 -7.80 -23.46
N SER A 112 6.53 -8.84 -23.08
CA SER A 112 5.06 -8.87 -23.13
C SER A 112 4.51 -8.78 -21.70
N THR A 113 3.43 -9.49 -21.36
CA THR A 113 2.82 -9.52 -20.02
C THR A 113 3.83 -9.86 -18.91
N CYS A 114 4.84 -10.68 -19.20
CA CYS A 114 5.91 -10.96 -18.24
C CYS A 114 6.64 -9.66 -17.81
N ALA A 115 6.73 -8.64 -18.67
CA ALA A 115 7.48 -7.43 -18.43
C ALA A 115 6.72 -6.57 -17.42
N LEU A 116 5.42 -6.40 -17.67
CA LEU A 116 4.50 -5.79 -16.72
C LEU A 116 4.56 -6.49 -15.36
N PHE A 117 4.49 -7.83 -15.34
CA PHE A 117 4.56 -8.60 -14.10
C PHE A 117 5.88 -8.39 -13.34
N THR A 118 7.02 -8.56 -14.04
CA THR A 118 8.34 -8.44 -13.43
C THR A 118 8.63 -7.03 -12.92
N ARG A 119 8.28 -6.01 -13.71
CA ARG A 119 8.38 -4.60 -13.33
C ARG A 119 7.48 -4.25 -12.17
N HIS A 120 6.23 -4.69 -12.20
CA HIS A 120 5.29 -4.44 -11.12
C HIS A 120 5.84 -4.94 -9.79
N LEU A 121 6.39 -6.17 -9.76
CA LEU A 121 7.00 -6.72 -8.55
C LEU A 121 8.30 -6.01 -8.13
N GLN A 122 9.13 -5.60 -9.10
CA GLN A 122 10.34 -4.82 -8.87
C GLN A 122 10.01 -3.47 -8.23
N GLU A 123 9.17 -2.68 -8.92
CA GLU A 123 8.81 -1.34 -8.48
C GLU A 123 8.08 -1.41 -7.14
N SER A 124 7.21 -2.42 -6.94
CA SER A 124 6.46 -2.70 -5.69
C SER A 124 7.32 -3.10 -4.50
N GLN A 125 8.63 -3.34 -4.72
CA GLN A 125 9.56 -3.75 -3.67
C GLN A 125 9.04 -4.96 -2.89
N LYS A 126 8.50 -5.96 -3.62
CA LYS A 126 7.94 -7.19 -3.04
C LYS A 126 8.83 -8.40 -3.23
N VAL A 127 9.75 -8.35 -4.19
CA VAL A 127 10.68 -9.45 -4.49
C VAL A 127 12.03 -8.88 -4.84
N LYS A 128 13.10 -9.59 -4.48
CA LYS A 128 14.43 -9.31 -5.02
C LYS A 128 14.47 -9.65 -6.50
N THR A 129 15.10 -8.80 -7.29
CA THR A 129 15.26 -9.01 -8.72
C THR A 129 16.69 -9.41 -9.06
N VAL A 130 16.84 -10.53 -9.74
CA VAL A 130 18.12 -11.01 -10.26
C VAL A 130 18.03 -11.14 -11.77
N VAL A 131 18.94 -10.48 -12.47
CA VAL A 131 19.06 -10.62 -13.92
C VAL A 131 20.33 -11.37 -14.31
N VAL A 132 20.26 -12.29 -15.27
CA VAL A 132 21.41 -13.01 -15.81
C VAL A 132 21.75 -12.56 -17.24
N GLY A 133 23.04 -12.38 -17.51
CA GLY A 133 23.56 -12.07 -18.83
C GLY A 133 23.85 -10.59 -19.04
N GLY A 134 23.51 -10.07 -20.22
CA GLY A 134 23.84 -8.69 -20.60
C GLY A 134 25.33 -8.42 -20.71
N LEU A 135 25.70 -7.14 -20.78
CA LEU A 135 27.09 -6.71 -20.88
C LEU A 135 27.80 -6.93 -19.53
N SER A 136 28.96 -7.60 -19.55
CA SER A 136 29.70 -7.94 -18.34
C SER A 136 30.04 -6.71 -17.49
N GLY A 137 29.70 -6.75 -16.21
CA GLY A 137 29.96 -5.66 -15.26
C GLY A 137 29.02 -4.45 -15.40
N GLN A 138 28.10 -4.44 -16.36
CA GLN A 138 27.14 -3.35 -16.53
C GLN A 138 25.80 -3.70 -15.90
N PRO A 139 25.09 -2.73 -15.28
CA PRO A 139 23.72 -2.94 -14.83
C PRO A 139 22.82 -3.42 -15.98
N GLN A 140 21.82 -4.22 -15.65
CA GLN A 140 20.83 -4.70 -16.62
C GLN A 140 19.42 -4.65 -16.00
N GLN A 141 18.43 -4.39 -16.84
CA GLN A 141 17.02 -4.33 -16.45
C GLN A 141 16.42 -5.73 -16.39
N ILE A 142 15.44 -5.95 -15.52
CA ILE A 142 14.77 -7.26 -15.36
C ILE A 142 13.95 -7.66 -16.60
N ALA A 143 13.55 -6.68 -17.41
CA ALA A 143 12.80 -6.82 -18.65
C ALA A 143 13.39 -5.95 -19.76
N GLN A 144 13.14 -6.33 -21.02
CA GLN A 144 13.67 -5.66 -22.21
C GLN A 144 12.98 -4.32 -22.46
N VAL A 145 11.67 -4.27 -22.20
CA VAL A 145 10.79 -3.11 -22.34
C VAL A 145 9.89 -3.02 -21.12
N PRO A 146 9.20 -1.89 -20.90
CA PRO A 146 8.22 -1.78 -19.81
C PRO A 146 7.04 -2.75 -19.95
N GLY A 147 6.76 -3.19 -21.18
CA GLY A 147 5.58 -3.95 -21.53
C GLY A 147 4.52 -3.01 -22.11
N GLY A 148 3.25 -3.32 -21.88
CA GLY A 148 2.14 -2.50 -22.36
C GLY A 148 1.54 -3.03 -23.66
N GLN A 149 1.05 -2.12 -24.49
CA GLN A 149 0.23 -2.46 -25.66
C GLN A 149 0.87 -2.01 -26.96
N VAL A 150 0.95 -2.95 -27.88
CA VAL A 150 1.25 -2.71 -29.28
C VAL A 150 -0.07 -2.56 -30.02
N TYR A 151 -0.12 -1.62 -30.96
CA TYR A 151 -1.22 -1.44 -31.88
C TYR A 151 -0.74 -1.70 -33.30
N GLU A 152 -1.46 -2.58 -34.01
CA GLU A 152 -1.16 -2.90 -35.39
C GLU A 152 -1.82 -1.87 -36.30
N PHE A 153 -1.14 -1.54 -37.39
CA PHE A 153 -1.65 -0.56 -38.35
C PHE A 153 -2.94 -1.03 -39.03
N GLU A 154 -3.06 -2.33 -39.26
CA GLU A 154 -4.25 -2.95 -39.82
C GLU A 154 -5.46 -2.81 -38.88
N ASP A 155 -5.24 -2.91 -37.56
CA ASP A 155 -6.29 -2.71 -36.55
C ASP A 155 -6.75 -1.24 -36.54
N LEU A 156 -5.82 -0.28 -36.68
CA LEU A 156 -6.17 1.13 -36.85
C LEU A 156 -7.05 1.38 -38.06
N LEU A 157 -6.73 0.77 -39.21
CA LEU A 157 -7.55 0.91 -40.41
C LEU A 157 -8.92 0.25 -40.24
N ALA A 158 -8.99 -0.88 -39.52
CA ALA A 158 -10.24 -1.54 -39.19
C ALA A 158 -11.11 -0.68 -38.28
N ASP A 159 -10.53 -0.03 -37.26
CA ASP A 159 -11.22 0.88 -36.35
C ASP A 159 -11.73 2.14 -37.06
N ILE A 160 -10.93 2.75 -37.93
CA ILE A 160 -11.35 3.88 -38.78
C ILE A 160 -12.60 3.52 -39.59
N LYS A 161 -12.60 2.32 -40.18
CA LYS A 161 -13.71 1.83 -40.99
C LYS A 161 -14.93 1.50 -40.12
N SER A 162 -14.75 0.79 -39.01
CA SER A 162 -15.85 0.35 -38.13
C SER A 162 -16.55 1.54 -37.45
N LEU A 163 -15.79 2.57 -37.09
CA LEU A 163 -16.28 3.81 -36.48
C LEU A 163 -16.73 4.86 -37.51
N ASN A 164 -16.68 4.54 -38.81
CA ASN A 164 -17.07 5.43 -39.91
C ASN A 164 -16.36 6.80 -39.89
N ILE A 165 -15.06 6.81 -39.61
CA ILE A 165 -14.27 8.05 -39.63
C ILE A 165 -13.95 8.43 -41.08
N ASN A 166 -14.45 9.59 -41.50
CA ASN A 166 -14.17 10.18 -42.81
C ASN A 166 -13.48 11.54 -42.62
N SER A 167 -12.16 11.59 -42.81
CA SER A 167 -11.34 12.75 -42.44
C SER A 167 -9.99 12.71 -43.16
N ASP A 168 -9.45 13.88 -43.50
CA ASP A 168 -8.19 14.02 -44.24
C ASP A 168 -6.95 13.56 -43.46
N VAL A 169 -7.07 13.43 -42.12
CA VAL A 169 -6.00 12.92 -41.26
C VAL A 169 -5.97 11.38 -41.17
N THR A 170 -6.88 10.68 -41.87
CA THR A 170 -6.90 9.22 -41.87
C THR A 170 -5.76 8.66 -42.72
N PRO A 171 -4.95 7.72 -42.19
CA PRO A 171 -3.89 7.10 -42.96
C PRO A 171 -4.46 6.20 -44.05
N LYS A 172 -3.75 6.14 -45.19
CA LYS A 172 -4.05 5.18 -46.26
C LYS A 172 -3.42 3.83 -45.95
N PRO A 173 -3.98 2.71 -46.45
CA PRO A 173 -3.31 1.41 -46.38
C PRO A 173 -1.89 1.47 -46.94
N LEU A 174 -1.00 0.62 -46.43
CA LEU A 174 0.36 0.52 -46.94
C LEU A 174 0.31 0.11 -48.43
N PRO A 175 1.17 0.69 -49.28
CA PRO A 175 1.17 0.39 -50.73
C PRO A 175 1.66 -1.02 -51.05
N VAL A 176 2.18 -1.73 -50.05
CA VAL A 176 2.72 -3.09 -50.13
C VAL A 176 2.21 -3.91 -48.96
N GLN A 177 2.20 -5.23 -49.11
CA GLN A 177 1.94 -6.14 -48.00
C GLN A 177 3.12 -6.11 -47.03
N SER A 178 2.94 -5.40 -45.92
CA SER A 178 3.92 -5.27 -44.85
C SER A 178 3.18 -5.26 -43.51
N ARG A 179 3.92 -5.36 -42.40
CA ARG A 179 3.37 -5.24 -41.05
C ARG A 179 4.00 -4.05 -40.37
N PHE A 180 3.18 -3.10 -39.96
CA PHE A 180 3.60 -1.95 -39.18
C PHE A 180 2.89 -1.95 -37.82
N ARG A 181 3.67 -1.88 -36.75
CA ARG A 181 3.17 -1.92 -35.38
C ARG A 181 3.92 -0.91 -34.53
N PHE A 182 3.22 -0.29 -33.58
CA PHE A 182 3.78 0.75 -32.74
C PHE A 182 3.21 0.67 -31.33
N ALA A 183 3.96 1.19 -30.35
CA ALA A 183 3.44 1.37 -29.01
C ALA A 183 2.40 2.50 -29.04
N ILE A 184 1.16 2.20 -28.67
CA ILE A 184 0.07 3.19 -28.67
C ILE A 184 0.03 4.00 -27.37
N ARG A 185 0.66 3.48 -26.32
CA ARG A 185 0.68 4.07 -24.98
C ARG A 185 2.11 4.22 -24.47
N GLU A 186 2.37 5.33 -23.77
CA GLU A 186 3.54 5.46 -22.90
C GLU A 186 3.22 4.83 -21.54
N ALA A 187 4.20 4.16 -20.93
CA ALA A 187 4.07 3.58 -19.60
C ALA A 187 4.92 4.35 -18.58
N TYR A 188 4.39 4.53 -17.37
CA TYR A 188 5.05 5.24 -16.29
C TYR A 188 5.16 4.37 -15.03
N ALA A 189 6.27 4.50 -14.31
CA ALA A 189 6.49 3.84 -13.02
C ALA A 189 5.32 4.13 -12.08
N TRP A 190 4.89 3.19 -11.24
CA TRP A 190 3.75 3.44 -10.33
C TRP A 190 4.15 4.28 -9.11
N ASN A 191 5.41 4.20 -8.69
CA ASN A 191 5.92 4.79 -7.44
C ASN A 191 6.59 6.17 -7.62
N GLN A 192 6.60 6.72 -8.83
CA GLN A 192 7.22 8.02 -9.11
C GLN A 192 6.17 9.13 -9.24
N ASN A 193 6.47 10.32 -8.72
CA ASN A 193 5.60 11.48 -8.92
C ASN A 193 5.76 12.07 -10.33
N GLU A 194 6.98 12.00 -10.88
CA GLU A 194 7.28 12.45 -12.23
C GLU A 194 6.84 11.39 -13.26
N LEU A 195 6.24 11.85 -14.36
CA LEU A 195 5.81 11.00 -15.47
C LEU A 195 6.90 10.94 -16.54
N THR A 196 7.99 10.25 -16.20
CA THR A 196 9.05 9.90 -17.14
C THR A 196 8.68 8.57 -17.83
N PRO A 197 8.60 8.52 -19.17
CA PRO A 197 8.25 7.29 -19.86
C PRO A 197 9.30 6.20 -19.59
N LEU A 198 8.83 5.01 -19.22
CA LEU A 198 9.69 3.88 -18.84
C LEU A 198 10.52 3.35 -20.02
N GLU A 199 10.11 3.62 -21.27
CA GLU A 199 10.89 3.29 -22.47
C GLU A 199 12.26 4.02 -22.49
N PHE A 200 12.34 5.18 -21.86
CA PHE A 200 13.54 6.02 -21.82
C PHE A 200 14.19 6.07 -20.43
N PHE A 201 13.66 5.31 -19.47
CA PHE A 201 14.17 5.24 -18.11
C PHE A 201 14.88 3.90 -17.88
N PHE A 202 16.11 3.97 -17.37
CA PHE A 202 16.84 2.78 -16.97
C PHE A 202 16.59 2.47 -15.49
N GLU A 203 15.95 1.33 -15.23
CA GLU A 203 15.80 0.79 -13.89
C GLU A 203 16.43 -0.60 -13.83
N GLY A 204 17.59 -0.67 -13.18
CA GLY A 204 18.37 -1.89 -13.04
C GLY A 204 17.77 -2.86 -12.02
N SER A 205 17.95 -4.16 -12.29
CA SER A 205 17.71 -5.22 -11.32
C SER A 205 18.56 -5.03 -10.07
N ASP A 206 18.10 -5.50 -8.90
CA ASP A 206 18.85 -5.42 -7.63
C ASP A 206 20.22 -6.09 -7.75
N PHE A 207 20.26 -7.24 -8.43
CA PHE A 207 21.48 -8.00 -8.67
C PHE A 207 21.62 -8.43 -10.12
N ARG A 208 22.88 -8.57 -10.56
CA ARG A 208 23.22 -9.11 -11.88
C ARG A 208 24.16 -10.30 -11.75
N LEU A 209 23.85 -11.38 -12.47
CA LEU A 209 24.70 -12.53 -12.71
C LEU A 209 25.29 -12.48 -14.13
N SER A 210 26.59 -12.71 -14.26
CA SER A 210 27.19 -13.01 -15.57
C SER A 210 27.01 -14.50 -15.90
N TYR A 211 26.90 -14.83 -17.18
CA TYR A 211 27.07 -16.22 -17.60
C TYR A 211 28.53 -16.65 -17.37
N THR A 212 28.72 -17.75 -16.64
CA THR A 212 29.93 -18.56 -16.69
C THR A 212 29.84 -19.58 -17.83
N LYS A 213 30.97 -20.21 -18.18
CA LYS A 213 31.01 -21.29 -19.17
C LYS A 213 30.04 -22.42 -18.82
N GLU A 214 29.96 -22.78 -17.54
CA GLU A 214 29.07 -23.81 -17.01
C GLU A 214 27.61 -23.37 -17.12
N SER A 215 27.29 -22.16 -16.67
CA SER A 215 25.91 -21.66 -16.70
C SER A 215 25.37 -21.40 -18.12
N ALA A 216 26.26 -21.22 -19.11
CA ALA A 216 25.89 -21.06 -20.50
C ALA A 216 25.45 -22.38 -21.16
N VAL A 217 25.91 -23.53 -20.63
CA VAL A 217 25.53 -24.86 -21.13
C VAL A 217 24.50 -25.55 -20.23
N ASP A 218 24.55 -25.29 -18.93
CA ASP A 218 23.63 -25.83 -17.93
C ASP A 218 22.89 -24.71 -17.20
N ARG A 219 21.62 -24.53 -17.59
CA ARG A 219 20.71 -23.54 -16.99
C ARG A 219 20.44 -23.78 -15.49
N SER A 220 20.57 -25.01 -14.98
CA SER A 220 20.38 -25.28 -13.55
C SER A 220 21.43 -24.57 -12.71
N LYS A 221 22.63 -24.34 -13.27
CA LYS A 221 23.68 -23.57 -12.60
C LYS A 221 23.27 -22.12 -12.36
N VAL A 222 22.53 -21.51 -13.29
CA VAL A 222 21.97 -20.15 -13.10
C VAL A 222 21.09 -20.12 -11.87
N TRP A 223 20.17 -21.09 -11.72
CA TRP A 223 19.27 -21.16 -10.58
C TRP A 223 20.03 -21.34 -9.26
N ILE A 224 21.02 -22.23 -9.23
CA ILE A 224 21.87 -22.44 -8.05
C ILE A 224 22.63 -21.16 -7.66
N ASP A 225 23.17 -20.43 -8.64
CA ASP A 225 23.86 -19.17 -8.36
C ASP A 225 22.90 -18.08 -7.90
N THR A 226 21.68 -18.05 -8.43
CA THR A 226 20.62 -17.14 -7.98
C THR A 226 20.26 -17.35 -6.51
N MET A 227 20.24 -18.59 -6.01
CA MET A 227 19.91 -18.87 -4.60
C MET A 227 20.83 -18.15 -3.61
N LYS A 228 22.06 -17.80 -4.00
CA LYS A 228 23.00 -17.07 -3.13
C LYS A 228 22.50 -15.66 -2.76
N PHE A 229 21.60 -15.08 -3.55
CA PHE A 229 21.00 -13.77 -3.24
C PHE A 229 19.90 -13.87 -2.17
N PHE A 230 19.50 -15.05 -1.71
CA PHE A 230 18.66 -15.16 -0.51
C PHE A 230 19.40 -14.61 0.72
N ASP A 231 20.71 -14.84 0.80
CA ASP A 231 21.56 -14.38 1.90
C ASP A 231 21.98 -12.90 1.79
N ILE A 232 21.58 -12.22 0.72
CA ILE A 232 21.94 -10.83 0.44
C ILE A 232 20.66 -10.00 0.43
N CYS A 233 20.58 -8.99 1.29
CA CYS A 233 19.48 -8.04 1.25
C CYS A 233 19.65 -7.04 0.10
N ALA A 234 18.56 -6.68 -0.57
CA ALA A 234 18.53 -5.56 -1.51
C ALA A 234 18.44 -4.22 -0.78
N LYS A 235 18.84 -3.13 -1.46
CA LYS A 235 18.94 -1.78 -0.87
C LYS A 235 17.66 -1.30 -0.19
N TRP A 236 16.51 -1.63 -0.77
CA TRP A 236 15.19 -1.22 -0.28
C TRP A 236 14.64 -2.16 0.80
N GLN A 237 15.23 -3.35 0.98
CA GLN A 237 14.70 -4.31 1.94
C GLN A 237 14.93 -3.87 3.37
N THR A 238 13.92 -4.14 4.19
CA THR A 238 13.94 -4.00 5.63
C THR A 238 13.50 -5.29 6.28
N LYS A 239 13.99 -5.53 7.50
CA LYS A 239 13.63 -6.69 8.31
C LYS A 239 13.02 -6.24 9.63
N ALA A 240 11.85 -6.76 9.96
CA ALA A 240 11.20 -6.47 11.23
C ALA A 240 12.07 -6.94 12.41
N CYS A 241 12.10 -6.15 13.47
CA CYS A 241 12.81 -6.44 14.71
C CYS A 241 12.00 -5.96 15.91
N ASN A 242 12.13 -6.66 17.03
CA ASN A 242 11.41 -6.35 18.26
C ASN A 242 12.25 -5.44 19.15
N LEU A 243 11.59 -4.44 19.74
CA LEU A 243 12.15 -3.55 20.76
C LEU A 243 11.32 -3.69 22.04
N THR A 244 11.87 -3.28 23.17
CA THR A 244 11.11 -3.23 24.43
C THR A 244 9.89 -2.32 24.24
N ASN A 245 8.69 -2.90 24.37
CA ASN A 245 7.39 -2.25 24.18
C ASN A 245 7.19 -1.58 22.81
N GLY A 246 7.88 -2.03 21.77
CA GLY A 246 7.73 -1.48 20.43
C GLY A 246 8.23 -2.41 19.33
N GLN A 247 8.01 -1.98 18.10
CA GLN A 247 8.46 -2.66 16.90
C GLN A 247 9.36 -1.72 16.10
N GLY A 248 10.31 -2.32 15.40
CA GLY A 248 11.21 -1.58 14.54
C GLY A 248 11.61 -2.35 13.30
N VAL A 249 12.51 -1.76 12.55
CA VAL A 249 13.08 -2.33 11.34
C VAL A 249 14.59 -2.21 11.32
N GLN A 250 15.25 -3.22 10.78
CA GLN A 250 16.65 -3.21 10.40
C GLN A 250 16.76 -2.90 8.91
N ASN A 251 17.64 -1.97 8.55
CA ASN A 251 17.91 -1.62 7.16
C ASN A 251 19.01 -2.52 6.57
N CYS A 252 18.97 -2.73 5.26
CA CYS A 252 20.06 -3.40 4.56
C CYS A 252 21.33 -2.53 4.53
N ASN A 253 22.48 -3.11 4.87
CA ASN A 253 23.79 -2.53 4.57
C ASN A 253 24.20 -2.97 3.17
N THR A 254 24.17 -2.04 2.21
CA THR A 254 24.47 -2.33 0.79
C THR A 254 25.91 -2.75 0.54
N ASN A 255 26.86 -2.41 1.43
CA ASN A 255 28.26 -2.78 1.26
C ASN A 255 28.52 -4.23 1.65
N THR A 256 27.77 -4.75 2.64
CA THR A 256 27.93 -6.11 3.13
C THR A 256 26.84 -7.06 2.65
N GLY A 257 25.72 -6.53 2.14
CA GLY A 257 24.54 -7.31 1.80
C GLY A 257 23.82 -7.89 3.01
N LYS A 258 24.08 -7.38 4.22
CA LYS A 258 23.49 -7.89 5.46
C LYS A 258 22.67 -6.82 6.16
N TYR A 259 21.63 -7.23 6.88
CA TYR A 259 20.86 -6.32 7.73
C TYR A 259 21.75 -5.75 8.83
N VAL A 260 21.67 -4.42 9.02
CA VAL A 260 22.36 -3.73 10.12
C VAL A 260 21.78 -4.23 11.44
N PRO A 261 22.59 -4.61 12.45
CA PRO A 261 22.08 -5.14 13.72
C PRO A 261 21.16 -4.15 14.46
N THR A 262 21.36 -2.85 14.28
CA THR A 262 20.57 -1.79 14.89
C THR A 262 19.12 -1.82 14.43
N CYS A 263 18.20 -1.96 15.38
CA CYS A 263 16.76 -1.89 15.16
C CYS A 263 16.25 -0.46 15.30
N ILE A 264 15.67 0.10 14.23
CA ILE A 264 15.11 1.45 14.19
C ILE A 264 13.64 1.38 14.56
N LEU A 265 13.24 2.04 15.64
CA LEU A 265 11.85 2.06 16.10
C LEU A 265 10.92 2.65 15.04
N THR A 266 9.83 1.95 14.74
CA THR A 266 8.77 2.39 13.81
C THR A 266 7.44 2.61 14.49
N SER A 267 7.15 1.86 15.56
CA SER A 267 5.91 1.97 16.32
C SER A 267 6.13 1.51 17.76
N CYS A 268 5.34 2.03 18.69
CA CYS A 268 5.23 1.46 20.02
C CYS A 268 4.05 0.51 20.08
N ASN A 269 4.12 -0.47 20.99
CA ASN A 269 2.99 -1.36 21.25
C ASN A 269 1.80 -0.54 21.80
N PRO A 270 0.55 -1.00 21.60
CA PRO A 270 -0.62 -0.31 22.15
C PRO A 270 -0.46 -0.01 23.65
N GLY A 271 -0.78 1.23 24.05
CA GLY A 271 -0.62 1.74 25.41
C GLY A 271 0.77 2.34 25.73
N PHE A 272 1.71 2.33 24.78
CA PHE A 272 3.06 2.90 24.94
C PHE A 272 3.32 4.00 23.91
N GLY A 273 4.16 4.98 24.24
CA GLY A 273 4.65 6.03 23.34
C GLY A 273 6.16 6.21 23.43
N PHE A 274 6.76 6.78 22.40
CA PHE A 274 8.20 6.99 22.32
C PHE A 274 8.66 8.14 23.22
N SER A 275 9.67 7.89 24.05
CA SER A 275 10.37 8.90 24.83
C SER A 275 11.72 9.22 24.20
N ALA A 276 11.92 10.46 23.77
CA ALA A 276 13.20 10.94 23.23
C ALA A 276 14.33 10.90 24.28
N GLU A 277 13.98 11.14 25.55
CA GLU A 277 14.93 11.11 26.67
C GLU A 277 15.45 9.70 26.95
N LYS A 278 14.53 8.73 27.03
CA LYS A 278 14.87 7.33 27.33
C LYS A 278 15.20 6.51 26.08
N LYS A 279 14.98 7.09 24.89
CA LYS A 279 15.16 6.47 23.57
C LYS A 279 14.45 5.11 23.43
N ASN A 280 13.29 4.97 24.07
CA ASN A 280 12.48 3.74 24.07
C ASN A 280 10.98 4.03 24.20
N CYS A 281 10.16 2.99 24.06
CA CYS A 281 8.71 3.06 24.28
C CYS A 281 8.37 2.92 25.76
N ILE A 282 7.68 3.92 26.31
CA ILE A 282 7.23 3.97 27.71
C ILE A 282 5.71 3.99 27.78
N PRO A 283 5.09 3.53 28.89
CA PRO A 283 3.64 3.61 29.06
C PRO A 283 3.13 5.05 28.87
N CYS A 284 1.99 5.20 28.20
CA CYS A 284 1.32 6.49 28.07
C CYS A 284 0.92 7.05 29.44
N ALA A 285 0.88 8.37 29.56
CA ALA A 285 0.49 9.02 30.80
C ALA A 285 -1.01 8.81 31.09
N ILE A 286 -1.41 8.98 32.35
CA ILE A 286 -2.82 8.92 32.75
C ILE A 286 -3.62 9.93 31.93
N GLY A 287 -4.74 9.49 31.35
CA GLY A 287 -5.56 10.32 30.47
C GLY A 287 -5.07 10.40 29.03
N GLU A 288 -4.08 9.59 28.65
CA GLU A 288 -3.67 9.41 27.26
C GLU A 288 -3.94 7.98 26.77
N TYR A 289 -4.04 7.83 25.46
CA TYR A 289 -4.14 6.54 24.80
C TYR A 289 -3.20 6.41 23.61
N ASN A 290 -2.89 5.17 23.25
CA ASN A 290 -2.19 4.89 22.00
C ASN A 290 -2.60 3.54 21.40
N PRO A 291 -3.14 3.50 20.16
CA PRO A 291 -3.51 2.26 19.49
C PRO A 291 -2.34 1.52 18.82
N GLY A 292 -1.10 2.00 18.97
CA GLY A 292 0.10 1.39 18.36
C GLY A 292 0.92 2.34 17.47
N GLN A 293 0.90 3.63 17.78
CA GLN A 293 1.63 4.72 17.12
C GLN A 293 2.88 5.09 17.93
N LEU A 294 3.67 6.05 17.43
CA LEU A 294 4.84 6.56 18.17
C LEU A 294 4.47 7.52 19.30
N SER A 295 3.32 8.19 19.23
CA SER A 295 2.93 9.23 20.18
C SER A 295 1.62 8.88 20.88
N CYS A 296 1.60 9.08 22.20
CA CYS A 296 0.37 9.03 22.98
C CYS A 296 -0.49 10.27 22.69
N THR A 297 -1.81 10.08 22.66
CA THR A 297 -2.79 11.15 22.39
C THR A 297 -3.70 11.30 23.60
N ALA A 298 -4.08 12.53 23.96
CA ALA A 298 -4.99 12.77 25.08
C ALA A 298 -6.38 12.15 24.81
N CYS A 299 -6.94 11.49 25.81
CA CYS A 299 -8.30 10.98 25.78
C CYS A 299 -9.32 12.12 25.87
N THR A 300 -10.50 11.90 25.27
CA THR A 300 -11.61 12.86 25.26
C THR A 300 -12.92 12.29 25.82
N ASN A 301 -12.89 11.11 26.43
CA ASN A 301 -14.09 10.35 26.81
C ASN A 301 -14.62 10.67 28.22
N LYS A 302 -13.85 11.33 29.11
CA LYS A 302 -14.34 11.69 30.45
C LYS A 302 -15.32 12.87 30.42
N PRO A 303 -16.18 13.02 31.44
CA PRO A 303 -16.96 14.23 31.66
C PRO A 303 -16.11 15.52 31.72
N ALA A 304 -16.69 16.62 31.24
CA ALA A 304 -16.02 17.92 31.19
C ALA A 304 -15.69 18.46 32.60
N GLU A 305 -16.58 18.24 33.56
CA GLU A 305 -16.48 18.77 34.93
C GLU A 305 -16.52 17.64 35.97
N ASN A 306 -15.87 17.88 37.11
CA ASN A 306 -15.84 17.02 38.29
C ASN A 306 -15.39 15.57 38.01
N ALA A 307 -14.43 15.38 37.10
CA ALA A 307 -13.91 14.07 36.73
C ALA A 307 -12.43 14.12 36.36
N VAL A 308 -11.70 13.11 36.79
CA VAL A 308 -10.27 12.91 36.51
C VAL A 308 -10.02 11.57 35.84
N TYR A 309 -9.07 11.54 34.91
CA TYR A 309 -8.59 10.27 34.38
C TYR A 309 -7.81 9.52 35.47
N THR A 310 -8.00 8.21 35.53
CA THR A 310 -7.36 7.33 36.54
C THR A 310 -6.32 6.42 35.92
N ASN A 311 -6.39 6.18 34.61
CA ASN A 311 -5.39 5.39 33.89
C ASN A 311 -5.26 5.82 32.42
N SER A 312 -4.28 5.26 31.72
CA SER A 312 -4.16 5.31 30.26
C SER A 312 -4.95 4.19 29.58
N SER A 313 -5.03 4.21 28.25
CA SER A 313 -5.74 3.20 27.46
C SER A 313 -5.05 2.90 26.11
N THR A 314 -5.53 1.90 25.39
CA THR A 314 -5.11 1.62 24.00
C THR A 314 -6.01 2.30 22.98
N THR A 315 -7.18 2.78 23.39
CA THR A 315 -8.17 3.46 22.55
C THR A 315 -8.61 4.77 23.20
N ASN A 316 -9.35 5.62 22.50
CA ASN A 316 -9.91 6.87 23.06
C ASN A 316 -11.06 6.59 24.04
N ASN A 317 -10.77 5.78 25.06
CA ASN A 317 -11.66 5.39 26.12
C ASN A 317 -10.81 5.14 27.38
N CYS A 318 -10.24 6.21 27.93
CA CYS A 318 -9.44 6.15 29.15
C CYS A 318 -10.34 5.95 30.38
N PRO A 319 -9.94 5.11 31.34
CA PRO A 319 -10.59 5.04 32.64
C PRO A 319 -10.59 6.40 33.33
N PHE A 320 -11.73 6.77 33.92
CA PHE A 320 -11.91 7.99 34.71
C PHE A 320 -12.75 7.71 35.94
N ALA A 321 -12.66 8.61 36.92
CA ALA A 321 -13.51 8.65 38.11
C ALA A 321 -14.06 10.06 38.31
N CYS A 322 -15.24 10.17 38.91
CA CYS A 322 -15.73 11.46 39.39
C CYS A 322 -14.95 11.91 40.62
N ASP A 323 -14.85 13.22 40.83
CA ASP A 323 -14.22 13.80 42.00
C ASP A 323 -15.00 13.43 43.29
N ASP A 324 -14.32 13.47 44.44
CA ASP A 324 -14.94 13.13 45.73
C ASP A 324 -16.23 13.93 45.97
N GLY A 325 -17.32 13.23 46.28
CA GLY A 325 -18.65 13.82 46.46
C GLY A 325 -19.50 13.89 45.19
N TYR A 326 -19.04 13.33 44.06
CA TYR A 326 -19.81 13.23 42.82
C TYR A 326 -19.95 11.77 42.34
N ASP A 327 -21.13 11.43 41.83
CA ASP A 327 -21.47 10.15 41.20
C ASP A 327 -21.62 10.29 39.67
N TYR A 328 -21.23 9.26 38.92
CA TYR A 328 -21.30 9.28 37.45
C TYR A 328 -22.71 9.01 36.94
N ASN A 329 -23.26 9.95 36.16
CA ASN A 329 -24.51 9.77 35.43
C ASN A 329 -24.24 9.39 33.97
N ALA A 330 -24.36 8.10 33.67
CA ALA A 330 -24.09 7.55 32.33
C ALA A 330 -24.99 8.12 31.22
N SER A 331 -26.26 8.46 31.53
CA SER A 331 -27.21 8.96 30.53
C SER A 331 -26.89 10.37 30.04
N LYS A 332 -26.21 11.17 30.87
CA LYS A 332 -25.83 12.56 30.55
C LYS A 332 -24.34 12.75 30.31
N ASN A 333 -23.54 11.71 30.57
CA ASN A 333 -22.08 11.75 30.61
C ASN A 333 -21.54 12.87 31.53
N THR A 334 -22.09 12.98 32.73
CA THR A 334 -21.76 14.03 33.72
C THR A 334 -21.57 13.44 35.10
N CYS A 335 -20.66 14.00 35.88
CA CYS A 335 -20.54 13.74 37.33
C CYS A 335 -21.47 14.69 38.10
N VAL A 336 -22.36 14.16 38.93
CA VAL A 336 -23.37 14.92 39.70
C VAL A 336 -23.18 14.69 41.20
N ILE A 337 -23.55 15.65 42.05
CA ILE A 337 -23.33 15.55 43.51
C ILE A 337 -24.00 14.29 44.07
N SER A 338 -23.25 13.54 44.87
CA SER A 338 -23.73 12.34 45.55
C SER A 338 -24.75 12.72 46.63
N GLU A 339 -25.96 12.16 46.58
CA GLU A 339 -27.05 12.47 47.51
C GLU A 339 -26.90 11.79 48.89
N ASP A 340 -25.79 11.09 49.14
CA ASP A 340 -25.55 10.28 50.35
C ASP A 340 -24.79 11.00 51.49
N MET A 341 -24.96 12.33 51.65
CA MET A 341 -24.70 13.00 52.93
C MET A 341 -25.92 12.90 53.85
N LYS A 342 -26.28 11.68 54.29
CA LYS A 342 -27.21 11.50 55.42
C LYS A 342 -26.53 11.88 56.74
N VAL A 343 -26.78 13.11 57.14
CA VAL A 343 -26.86 13.65 58.52
C VAL A 343 -26.51 12.62 59.61
N VAL A 344 -25.34 12.75 60.23
CA VAL A 344 -25.07 12.12 61.55
C VAL A 344 -25.97 12.82 62.57
N ALA A 345 -27.15 12.25 62.81
CA ALA A 345 -27.99 12.64 63.93
C ALA A 345 -27.31 12.23 65.24
N LEU A 346 -26.90 13.22 66.03
CA LEU A 346 -26.45 13.06 67.40
C LEU A 346 -27.53 12.31 68.20
N LEU A 347 -27.29 11.05 68.55
CA LEU A 347 -28.12 10.30 69.48
C LEU A 347 -27.49 10.40 70.88
N ILE A 348 -28.05 11.29 71.71
CA ILE A 348 -27.82 11.31 73.16
C ILE A 348 -28.55 10.08 73.73
N VAL A 349 -27.82 9.01 74.01
CA VAL A 349 -28.36 7.82 74.68
C VAL A 349 -28.09 7.94 76.18
N THR A 350 -29.17 8.14 76.94
CA THR A 350 -29.20 8.05 78.40
C THR A 350 -28.98 6.59 78.81
N VAL A 351 -27.94 6.33 79.61
CA VAL A 351 -27.59 4.99 80.10
C VAL A 351 -28.58 4.56 81.19
N VAL A 352 -29.36 3.51 80.92
CA VAL A 352 -30.03 2.71 81.95
C VAL A 352 -29.40 1.33 81.95
N MET A 353 -28.62 1.05 82.99
CA MET A 353 -27.98 -0.24 83.23
C MET A 353 -29.03 -1.34 83.50
N PHE A 354 -28.99 -2.41 82.71
CA PHE A 354 -29.46 -3.72 83.13
C PHE A 354 -28.36 -4.76 82.90
N VAL A 355 -27.83 -5.27 84.01
CA VAL A 355 -26.87 -6.36 84.08
C VAL A 355 -27.61 -7.66 83.77
N ARG A 356 -27.11 -8.45 82.80
CA ARG A 356 -27.37 -9.90 82.76
C ARG A 356 -26.24 -10.65 82.07
N ASN A 357 -25.55 -11.45 82.89
CA ASN A 357 -24.49 -12.38 82.55
C ASN A 357 -24.92 -13.39 81.46
N TYR A 358 -24.08 -13.58 80.44
CA TYR A 358 -24.13 -14.79 79.61
C TYR A 358 -22.80 -15.53 79.57
N LYS A 359 -22.94 -16.82 79.83
CA LYS A 359 -21.95 -17.90 79.89
C LYS A 359 -21.28 -18.12 78.53
N ARG A 360 -19.96 -18.34 78.58
CA ARG A 360 -19.11 -18.82 77.49
C ARG A 360 -19.37 -20.32 77.25
N VAL A 361 -19.56 -20.74 76.00
CA VAL A 361 -19.29 -22.12 75.56
C VAL A 361 -18.61 -22.09 74.18
N SER A 362 -17.49 -22.80 74.12
CA SER A 362 -16.57 -23.02 73.00
C SER A 362 -17.10 -24.03 71.99
N GLY A 363 -16.59 -23.98 70.75
CA GLY A 363 -16.70 -25.11 69.81
C GLY A 363 -16.02 -24.84 68.48
N GLU A 364 -14.80 -25.34 68.33
CA GLU A 364 -14.03 -25.45 67.08
C GLU A 364 -14.75 -26.32 66.02
N ARG A 365 -14.51 -26.06 64.73
CA ARG A 365 -13.65 -26.91 63.88
C ARG A 365 -13.57 -26.43 62.43
N ALA A 366 -12.36 -26.57 61.90
CA ALA A 366 -11.94 -26.44 60.51
C ALA A 366 -12.69 -27.40 59.56
N THR A 367 -12.62 -27.16 58.24
CA THR A 367 -11.85 -28.02 57.30
C THR A 367 -11.92 -27.46 55.87
N LEU A 368 -10.74 -27.40 55.27
CA LEU A 368 -10.43 -27.19 53.86
C LEU A 368 -11.01 -28.30 52.95
N LEU A 369 -11.40 -27.92 51.75
CA LEU A 369 -10.88 -28.52 50.51
C LEU A 369 -10.78 -27.43 49.44
#